data_AF-A0A183J4M6-F1
#
_entry.id   AF-A0A183J4M6-F1
#
_cell.length_a   1.000
_cell.length_b   1.000
_cell.length_c   1.000
_cell.angle_alpha   90.00
_cell.angle_beta   90.00
_cell.angle_gamma   90.00
#
_symmetry.space_group_name_H-M   'P 1'
#
loop_
_entity.id
_entity.type
_entity.pdbx_description
1 polymer ?
#
loop_
_entity_poly.entity_id
_entity_poly.type
_entity_poly.pdbx_seq_one_letter_code
_entity_poly.pdbx_strand_id
1 'polypeptide(L)'
;MEKIADEQMPDKEIPLQPCEIKPEVVDENPVTLTADDGAKHTRKVKKLLRPPKVEDPLAVNLFAFLQIMSACFSGFAHGGNDVSNAIAPIASIWSIYNDESVMQRSDVPIWLMLYGSVGMCIGLWMLGHLVIYTVGQGLTELNAISGFCVELGAAFTVLFASKLGIPISTTHCKVGSVVFVGFLREKRNVNWYTFRDIFLCWVVTLPVTALISAAFAACLRFAI
;
A
#
# COMPACT_ATOMS: atom_id res chain seq x y z
N MET A 1 48.64 29.77 9.25
CA MET A 1 47.21 29.48 9.45
C MET A 1 46.88 28.21 8.67
N GLU A 2 47.46 27.04 8.92
CA GLU A 2 47.66 26.27 10.16
C GLU A 2 46.43 26.16 11.08
N LYS A 3 45.99 24.90 11.21
CA LYS A 3 45.03 24.28 12.13
C LYS A 3 43.54 24.30 11.76
N ILE A 4 43.02 23.09 11.51
CA ILE A 4 41.89 22.41 12.18
C ILE A 4 41.14 21.57 11.14
N ALA A 5 41.53 20.30 10.99
CA ALA A 5 40.70 19.21 10.43
C ALA A 5 41.38 17.87 10.76
N ASP A 6 41.57 17.62 12.04
CA ASP A 6 41.93 16.32 12.58
C ASP A 6 41.21 16.19 13.92
N GLU A 7 39.93 15.81 13.86
CA GLU A 7 39.17 15.42 15.04
C GLU A 7 38.52 14.07 14.74
N GLN A 8 39.32 13.04 15.04
CA GLN A 8 38.93 11.66 15.26
C GLN A 8 37.59 11.61 16.01
N MET A 9 36.58 10.99 15.42
CA MET A 9 35.37 10.61 16.13
C MET A 9 35.75 9.47 17.10
N PRO A 10 35.62 9.65 18.42
CA PRO A 10 36.08 8.66 19.38
C PRO A 10 35.17 7.42 19.37
N ASP A 11 35.79 6.24 19.34
CA ASP A 11 35.18 4.96 19.65
C ASP A 11 34.51 5.03 21.03
N LYS A 12 33.21 5.29 21.04
CA LYS A 12 32.39 5.06 22.24
C LYS A 12 32.06 3.58 22.29
N GLU A 13 32.91 2.83 22.96
CA GLU A 13 32.53 1.55 23.55
C GLU A 13 31.29 1.79 24.41
N ILE A 14 30.15 1.24 23.97
CA ILE A 14 28.95 1.14 24.80
C ILE A 14 29.28 0.08 25.86
N PRO A 15 29.23 0.38 27.17
CA PRO A 15 29.58 -0.61 28.18
C PRO A 15 28.57 -1.76 28.12
N LEU A 16 29.03 -2.94 27.74
CA LEU A 16 28.30 -4.19 27.95
C LEU A 16 28.20 -4.43 29.46
N GLN A 17 27.06 -4.07 30.05
CA GLN A 17 26.71 -4.51 31.40
C GLN A 17 26.57 -6.04 31.38
N PRO A 18 27.29 -6.81 32.21
CA PRO A 18 27.04 -8.23 32.35
C PRO A 18 25.63 -8.41 32.92
N CYS A 19 24.72 -9.02 32.16
CA CYS A 19 23.44 -9.48 32.70
C CYS A 19 23.74 -10.60 33.71
N GLU A 20 23.74 -10.25 34.99
CA GLU A 20 23.80 -11.22 36.08
C GLU A 20 22.49 -12.02 36.09
N ILE A 21 22.56 -13.26 35.61
CA ILE A 21 21.43 -14.18 35.58
C ILE A 21 21.23 -14.67 37.02
N LYS A 22 20.25 -14.11 37.73
CA LYS A 22 19.85 -14.63 39.03
C LYS A 22 19.16 -15.99 38.81
N PRO A 23 19.62 -17.09 39.44
CA PRO A 23 18.93 -18.37 39.32
C PRO A 23 17.57 -18.24 40.02
N GLU A 24 16.49 -18.29 39.24
CA GLU A 24 15.13 -18.40 39.75
C GLU A 24 14.95 -19.82 40.28
N VAL A 25 14.64 -19.93 41.58
CA VAL A 25 14.43 -21.18 42.29
C VAL A 25 13.26 -21.92 41.65
N VAL A 26 13.54 -23.06 41.01
CA VAL A 26 12.53 -23.95 40.44
C VAL A 26 11.87 -24.72 41.57
N ASP A 27 10.59 -24.48 41.79
CA ASP A 27 9.73 -25.21 42.74
C ASP A 27 9.55 -26.67 42.24
N GLU A 28 10.17 -27.63 42.93
CA GLU A 28 10.10 -29.07 42.63
C GLU A 28 8.77 -29.70 43.11
N ASN A 29 7.64 -29.26 42.57
CA ASN A 29 6.38 -30.00 42.66
C ASN A 29 6.18 -30.84 41.39
N PRO A 30 6.02 -32.18 41.47
CA PRO A 30 5.93 -33.03 40.29
C PRO A 30 4.58 -32.83 39.59
N VAL A 31 4.55 -31.91 38.61
CA VAL A 31 3.44 -31.75 37.68
C VAL A 31 3.49 -32.90 36.68
N THR A 32 2.52 -33.81 36.76
CA THR A 32 2.28 -34.86 35.76
C THR A 32 2.10 -34.24 34.38
N LEU A 33 3.15 -34.29 33.55
CA LEU A 33 3.14 -33.75 32.18
C LEU A 33 2.29 -34.65 31.28
N THR A 34 1.12 -34.15 30.88
CA THR A 34 0.33 -34.81 29.84
C THR A 34 0.97 -34.53 28.47
N ALA A 35 0.84 -35.46 27.51
CA ALA A 35 1.45 -35.33 26.19
C ALA A 35 1.02 -34.06 25.42
N ASP A 36 -0.12 -33.45 25.79
CA ASP A 36 -0.64 -32.21 25.20
C ASP A 36 0.14 -30.95 25.67
N ASP A 37 0.70 -30.97 26.89
CA ASP A 37 1.49 -29.85 27.43
C ASP A 37 2.87 -29.75 26.76
N GLY A 38 3.45 -30.90 26.41
CA GLY A 38 4.72 -30.97 25.67
C GLY A 38 4.63 -30.34 24.27
N ALA A 39 3.53 -30.56 23.55
CA ALA A 39 3.33 -29.98 22.22
C ALA A 39 3.18 -28.45 22.27
N LYS A 40 2.46 -27.92 23.27
CA LYS A 40 2.29 -26.47 23.48
C LYS A 40 3.60 -25.81 23.88
N HIS A 41 4.36 -26.44 24.78
CA HIS A 41 5.67 -25.95 25.23
C HIS A 41 6.68 -25.90 24.08
N THR A 42 6.77 -26.96 23.28
CA THR A 42 7.66 -27.03 22.10
C THR A 42 7.31 -25.94 21.07
N ARG A 43 6.03 -25.65 20.88
CA ARG A 43 5.57 -24.59 19.97
C ARG A 43 5.92 -23.20 20.49
N LYS A 44 5.88 -23.00 21.82
CA LYS A 44 6.24 -21.75 22.51
C LYS A 44 7.76 -21.52 22.43
N VAL A 45 8.55 -22.55 22.72
CA VAL A 45 10.02 -22.54 22.64
C VAL A 45 10.50 -22.32 21.19
N LYS A 46 9.87 -22.96 20.20
CA LYS A 46 10.17 -22.74 18.77
C LYS A 46 9.74 -21.36 18.27
N LYS A 47 8.82 -20.68 18.98
CA LYS A 47 8.45 -19.28 18.72
C LYS A 47 9.42 -18.31 19.39
N LEU A 48 9.97 -18.67 20.55
CA LEU A 48 10.96 -17.91 21.32
C LEU A 48 12.38 -18.00 20.73
N LEU A 49 12.72 -19.14 20.12
CA LEU A 49 13.98 -19.39 19.41
C LEU A 49 14.01 -18.84 17.98
N ARG A 50 12.96 -18.14 17.53
CA ARG A 50 13.07 -17.43 16.26
C ARG A 50 13.99 -16.25 16.52
N PRO A 51 15.20 -16.19 15.92
CA PRO A 51 15.95 -14.96 15.97
C PRO A 51 15.06 -13.83 15.41
N PRO A 52 15.12 -12.61 15.96
CA PRO A 52 14.54 -11.47 15.26
C PRO A 52 15.09 -11.51 13.84
N LYS A 53 14.23 -11.34 12.83
CA LYS A 53 14.66 -11.31 11.44
C LYS A 53 15.49 -10.04 11.26
N VAL A 54 16.79 -10.14 11.55
CA VAL A 54 17.74 -9.06 11.33
C VAL A 54 17.85 -8.93 9.83
N GLU A 55 17.18 -7.92 9.28
CA GLU A 55 17.31 -7.60 7.87
C GLU A 55 18.69 -6.97 7.69
N ASP A 56 19.48 -7.51 6.75
CA ASP A 56 20.80 -6.95 6.48
C ASP A 56 20.67 -5.47 6.12
N PRO A 57 21.40 -4.56 6.80
CA PRO A 57 21.24 -3.11 6.59
C PRO A 57 21.53 -2.70 5.14
N LEU A 58 22.42 -3.43 4.46
CA LEU A 58 22.72 -3.23 3.05
C LEU A 58 21.51 -3.59 2.16
N ALA A 59 20.83 -4.70 2.45
CA ALA A 59 19.64 -5.12 1.71
C ALA A 59 18.49 -4.12 1.88
N VAL A 60 18.26 -3.62 3.10
CA VAL A 60 17.22 -2.61 3.37
C VAL A 60 17.47 -1.34 2.56
N ASN A 61 18.70 -0.84 2.50
CA ASN A 61 19.05 0.35 1.72
C ASN A 61 18.85 0.15 0.21
N LEU A 62 19.24 -1.02 -0.31
CA LEU A 62 19.04 -1.34 -1.73
C LEU A 62 17.54 -1.43 -2.07
N PHE A 63 16.76 -2.15 -1.29
CA PHE A 63 15.32 -2.29 -1.52
C PHE A 63 14.56 -0.98 -1.26
N ALA A 64 15.02 -0.11 -0.37
CA ALA A 64 14.45 1.23 -0.19
C ALA A 64 14.62 2.07 -1.46
N PHE A 65 15.82 2.06 -2.06
CA PHE A 65 16.04 2.72 -3.35
C PHE A 65 15.16 2.16 -4.46
N LEU A 66 15.09 0.82 -4.58
CA LEU A 66 14.24 0.16 -5.57
C LEU A 66 12.76 0.46 -5.36
N GLN A 67 12.30 0.49 -4.11
CA GLN A 67 10.91 0.78 -3.75
C GLN A 67 10.52 2.22 -4.10
N ILE A 68 11.40 3.19 -3.85
CA ILE A 68 11.13 4.59 -4.23
C ILE A 68 11.00 4.69 -5.75
N MET A 69 11.90 4.05 -6.49
CA MET A 69 11.85 4.04 -7.95
C MET A 69 10.58 3.39 -8.50
N SER A 70 10.21 2.22 -7.99
CA SER A 70 9.01 1.50 -8.43
C SER A 70 7.72 2.23 -8.03
N ALA A 71 7.68 2.85 -6.84
CA ALA A 71 6.54 3.65 -6.38
C ALA A 71 6.33 4.87 -7.27
N CYS A 72 7.40 5.57 -7.67
CA CYS A 72 7.32 6.69 -8.61
C CYS A 72 6.76 6.26 -9.97
N PHE A 73 7.25 5.15 -10.53
CA PHE A 73 6.74 4.64 -11.81
C PHE A 73 5.28 4.19 -11.71
N SER A 74 4.93 3.47 -10.64
CA SER A 74 3.57 3.01 -10.39
C SER A 74 2.61 4.20 -10.18
N GLY A 75 3.05 5.22 -9.46
CA GLY A 75 2.31 6.46 -9.23
C GLY A 75 2.07 7.24 -10.52
N PHE A 76 3.09 7.35 -11.39
CA PHE A 76 2.95 7.98 -12.70
C PHE A 76 1.93 7.26 -13.59
N ALA A 77 2.07 5.93 -13.73
CA ALA A 77 1.17 5.14 -14.56
C ALA A 77 -0.28 5.15 -14.03
N HIS A 78 -0.48 5.06 -12.71
CA HIS A 78 -1.82 5.09 -12.11
C HIS A 78 -2.42 6.50 -12.16
N GLY A 79 -1.62 7.53 -11.88
CA GLY A 79 -2.06 8.92 -11.90
C GLY A 79 -2.55 9.37 -13.27
N GLY A 80 -1.88 8.97 -14.36
CA GLY A 80 -2.34 9.28 -15.72
C GLY A 80 -3.72 8.68 -16.04
N ASN A 81 -3.97 7.45 -15.58
CA ASN A 81 -5.28 6.80 -15.73
C ASN A 81 -6.36 7.50 -14.88
N ASP A 82 -6.03 7.90 -13.66
CA ASP A 82 -6.98 8.55 -12.75
C ASP A 82 -7.34 9.97 -13.25
N VAL A 83 -6.37 10.72 -13.76
CA VAL A 83 -6.59 12.03 -14.40
C VAL A 83 -7.52 11.89 -15.60
N SER A 84 -7.34 10.85 -16.42
CA SER A 84 -8.20 10.59 -17.58
C SER A 84 -9.65 10.33 -17.17
N ASN A 85 -9.87 9.53 -16.11
CA ASN A 85 -11.21 9.27 -15.58
C ASN A 85 -11.87 10.54 -15.03
N ALA A 86 -11.12 11.42 -14.38
CA ALA A 86 -11.64 12.67 -13.83
C ALA A 86 -12.01 13.69 -14.92
N ILE A 87 -11.21 13.77 -15.99
CA ILE A 87 -11.41 14.73 -17.09
C ILE A 87 -12.44 14.24 -18.11
N ALA A 88 -12.66 12.92 -18.23
CA ALA A 88 -13.53 12.34 -19.25
C ALA A 88 -14.90 13.04 -19.42
N PRO A 89 -15.64 13.41 -18.35
CA PRO A 89 -16.90 14.14 -18.51
C PRO A 89 -16.71 15.55 -19.11
N ILE A 90 -15.70 16.29 -18.67
CA ILE A 90 -15.39 17.64 -19.16
C ILE A 90 -14.93 17.58 -20.62
N ALA A 91 -14.08 16.60 -20.96
CA ALA A 91 -13.65 16.34 -22.33
C ALA A 91 -14.83 15.99 -23.24
N SER A 92 -15.80 15.22 -22.73
CA SER A 92 -17.02 14.88 -23.49
C SER A 92 -17.86 16.12 -23.81
N ILE A 93 -18.04 17.03 -22.84
CA ILE A 93 -18.76 18.30 -23.05
C ILE A 93 -18.00 19.18 -24.05
N TRP A 94 -16.68 19.27 -23.93
CA TRP A 94 -15.83 20.08 -24.82
C TRP A 94 -15.85 19.57 -26.27
N SER A 95 -15.83 18.25 -26.47
CA SER A 95 -15.93 17.65 -27.81
C SER A 95 -17.30 17.90 -28.44
N ILE A 96 -18.39 17.74 -27.69
CA ILE A 96 -19.76 18.03 -28.19
C ILE A 96 -19.91 19.51 -28.55
N TYR A 97 -19.32 20.42 -27.76
CA TYR A 97 -19.40 21.86 -28.01
C TYR A 97 -18.66 22.30 -29.29
N ASN A 98 -17.54 21.67 -29.64
CA ASN A 98 -16.75 22.07 -30.82
C ASN A 98 -17.09 21.29 -32.08
N ASP A 99 -17.31 19.98 -31.97
CA ASP A 99 -17.47 19.10 -33.14
C ASP A 99 -18.95 18.85 -33.50
N GLU A 100 -19.89 19.31 -32.66
CA GLU A 100 -21.34 19.05 -32.75
C GLU A 100 -21.72 17.57 -32.92
N SER A 101 -20.76 16.67 -32.66
CA SER A 101 -20.88 15.23 -32.90
C SER A 101 -20.60 14.44 -31.61
N VAL A 102 -21.43 13.43 -31.37
CA VAL A 102 -21.32 12.56 -30.18
C VAL A 102 -20.16 11.55 -30.33
N MET A 103 -19.48 11.53 -31.48
CA MET A 103 -18.53 10.49 -31.82
C MET A 103 -17.16 10.64 -31.14
N GLN A 104 -16.95 11.62 -30.23
CA GLN A 104 -15.72 11.84 -29.44
C GLN A 104 -14.44 11.48 -30.21
N ARG A 105 -14.34 12.01 -31.44
CA ARG A 105 -13.27 11.67 -32.38
C ARG A 105 -12.16 12.72 -32.38
N SER A 106 -12.37 13.83 -31.68
CA SER A 106 -11.38 14.88 -31.51
C SER A 106 -10.44 14.58 -30.35
N ASP A 107 -9.20 15.00 -30.53
CA ASP A 107 -8.19 14.92 -29.49
C ASP A 107 -8.54 15.89 -28.34
N VAL A 108 -8.47 15.39 -27.10
CA VAL A 108 -8.68 16.22 -25.91
C VAL A 108 -7.51 17.20 -25.79
N PRO A 109 -7.75 18.53 -25.70
CA PRO A 109 -6.68 19.51 -25.66
C PRO A 109 -5.81 19.33 -24.42
N ILE A 110 -4.49 19.49 -24.58
CA ILE A 110 -3.50 19.24 -23.52
C ILE A 110 -3.72 20.12 -22.27
N TRP A 111 -4.29 21.31 -22.44
CA TRP A 111 -4.61 22.22 -21.33
C TRP A 111 -5.66 21.64 -20.38
N LEU A 112 -6.64 20.88 -20.91
CA LEU A 112 -7.63 20.17 -20.08
C LEU A 112 -6.96 19.07 -19.25
N MET A 113 -6.04 18.32 -19.87
CA MET A 113 -5.22 17.30 -19.20
C MET A 113 -4.36 17.92 -18.08
N LEU A 114 -3.77 19.08 -18.33
CA LEU A 114 -3.00 19.82 -17.33
C LEU A 114 -3.90 20.30 -16.17
N TYR A 115 -5.10 20.81 -16.47
CA TYR A 115 -6.06 21.24 -15.46
C TYR A 115 -6.43 20.11 -14.48
N GLY A 116 -6.81 18.93 -14.99
CA GLY A 116 -7.13 17.81 -14.10
C GLY A 116 -5.91 17.25 -13.38
N SER A 117 -4.72 17.28 -13.98
CA SER A 117 -3.47 16.90 -13.31
C SER A 117 -3.16 17.80 -12.10
N VAL A 118 -3.31 19.11 -12.26
CA VAL A 118 -3.13 20.08 -11.16
C VAL A 118 -4.17 19.85 -10.06
N GLY A 119 -5.43 19.64 -10.44
CA GLY A 119 -6.50 19.31 -9.49
C GLY A 119 -6.21 18.03 -8.68
N MET A 120 -5.71 16.98 -9.34
CA MET A 120 -5.31 15.73 -8.70
C MET A 120 -4.14 15.92 -7.73
N CYS A 121 -3.12 16.70 -8.10
CA CYS A 121 -1.99 17.02 -7.21
C CYS A 121 -2.45 17.77 -5.94
N ILE A 122 -3.34 18.76 -6.09
CA ILE A 122 -3.90 19.51 -4.96
C ILE A 122 -4.74 18.59 -4.06
N GLY A 123 -5.59 17.74 -4.65
CA GLY A 123 -6.39 16.76 -3.90
C GLY A 123 -5.53 15.77 -3.11
N LEU A 124 -4.48 15.23 -3.73
CA LEU A 124 -3.53 14.35 -3.08
C LEU A 124 -2.80 15.05 -1.93
N TRP A 125 -2.42 16.32 -2.10
CA TRP A 125 -1.75 17.07 -1.04
C TRP A 125 -2.67 17.31 0.17
N MET A 126 -3.95 17.65 -0.06
CA MET A 126 -4.89 17.93 1.03
C MET A 126 -5.36 16.66 1.75
N LEU A 127 -5.79 15.63 1.01
CA LEU A 127 -6.51 14.47 1.55
C LEU A 127 -5.76 13.14 1.40
N GLY A 128 -4.67 13.10 0.63
CA GLY A 128 -3.93 11.87 0.35
C GLY A 128 -3.34 11.21 1.59
N HIS A 129 -2.96 12.00 2.60
CA HIS A 129 -2.38 11.47 3.83
C HIS A 129 -3.29 10.49 4.57
N LEU A 130 -4.62 10.66 4.51
CA LEU A 130 -5.58 9.75 5.14
C LEU A 130 -5.54 8.36 4.50
N VAL A 131 -5.46 8.32 3.16
CA VAL A 131 -5.44 7.08 2.39
C VAL A 131 -4.10 6.37 2.57
N ILE A 132 -2.99 7.12 2.50
CA ILE A 132 -1.64 6.58 2.70
C ILE A 132 -1.51 5.95 4.09
N TYR A 133 -2.04 6.62 5.12
CA TYR A 133 -2.03 6.08 6.49
C TYR A 133 -2.86 4.80 6.62
N THR A 134 -4.08 4.79 6.06
CA THR A 134 -4.99 3.64 6.15
C THR A 134 -4.43 2.41 5.44
N VAL A 135 -3.77 2.57 4.28
CA VAL A 135 -3.18 1.45 3.54
C VAL A 135 -1.82 1.03 4.12
N GLY A 136 -0.97 2.00 4.47
CA GLY A 136 0.41 1.75 4.89
C GLY A 136 0.58 1.26 6.32
N GLN A 137 -0.36 1.60 7.20
CA GLN A 137 -0.35 1.20 8.62
C GLN A 137 -1.65 0.47 8.99
N GLY A 138 -2.79 0.92 8.46
CA GLY A 138 -4.10 0.37 8.82
C GLY A 138 -4.40 -1.05 8.34
N LEU A 139 -3.71 -1.55 7.30
CA LEU A 139 -3.94 -2.88 6.71
C LEU A 139 -2.87 -3.91 7.11
N THR A 140 -1.59 -3.57 6.94
CA THR A 140 -0.41 -4.38 7.30
C THR A 140 0.81 -3.47 7.41
N GLU A 141 1.69 -3.70 8.37
CA GLU A 141 2.96 -2.98 8.50
C GLU A 141 3.90 -3.26 7.31
N LEU A 142 4.07 -2.26 6.44
CA LEU A 142 4.90 -2.34 5.24
C LEU A 142 6.30 -1.78 5.49
N ASN A 143 7.31 -2.63 5.32
CA ASN A 143 8.71 -2.23 5.23
C ASN A 143 9.16 -2.15 3.75
N ALA A 144 10.29 -1.52 3.43
CA ALA A 144 10.79 -1.27 2.08
C ALA A 144 10.82 -2.54 1.19
N ILE A 145 11.36 -3.64 1.71
CA ILE A 145 11.43 -4.93 0.99
C ILE A 145 10.02 -5.45 0.65
N SER A 146 9.13 -5.45 1.64
CA SER A 146 7.73 -5.87 1.45
C SER A 146 6.96 -4.95 0.51
N GLY A 147 7.18 -3.64 0.56
CA GLY A 147 6.59 -2.68 -0.37
C GLY A 147 6.97 -3.00 -1.82
N PHE A 148 8.26 -3.28 -2.04
CA PHE A 148 8.76 -3.64 -3.37
C PHE A 148 8.15 -4.95 -3.88
N CYS A 149 8.07 -5.96 -3.01
CA CYS A 149 7.40 -7.23 -3.35
C CYS A 149 5.91 -7.04 -3.68
N VAL A 150 5.20 -6.16 -2.96
CA VAL A 150 3.79 -5.84 -3.22
C VAL A 150 3.63 -5.21 -4.59
N GLU A 151 4.45 -4.23 -4.93
CA GLU A 151 4.39 -3.56 -6.23
C GLU A 151 4.73 -4.50 -7.38
N LEU A 152 5.78 -5.31 -7.22
CA LEU A 152 6.17 -6.29 -8.23
C LEU A 152 5.10 -7.36 -8.42
N GLY A 153 4.51 -7.88 -7.32
CA GLY A 153 3.41 -8.85 -7.38
C GLY A 153 2.16 -8.30 -8.06
N ALA A 154 1.79 -7.05 -7.74
CA ALA A 154 0.67 -6.37 -8.37
C ALA A 154 0.95 -6.12 -9.86
N ALA A 155 2.14 -5.63 -10.22
CA ALA A 155 2.54 -5.38 -11.60
C ALA A 155 2.57 -6.68 -12.42
N PHE A 156 3.09 -7.76 -11.86
CA PHE A 156 3.11 -9.08 -12.50
C PHE A 156 1.69 -9.58 -12.78
N THR A 157 0.79 -9.45 -11.80
CA THR A 157 -0.62 -9.84 -11.94
C THR A 157 -1.32 -9.04 -13.05
N VAL A 158 -1.10 -7.72 -13.07
CA VAL A 158 -1.64 -6.83 -14.10
C VAL A 158 -1.10 -7.18 -15.48
N LEU A 159 0.21 -7.41 -15.60
CA LEU A 159 0.84 -7.78 -16.87
C LEU A 159 0.31 -9.12 -17.38
N PHE A 160 0.16 -10.11 -16.48
CA PHE A 160 -0.37 -11.42 -16.82
C PHE A 160 -1.82 -11.34 -17.31
N ALA A 161 -2.70 -10.61 -16.61
CA ALA A 161 -4.08 -10.43 -17.06
C ALA A 161 -4.17 -9.63 -18.37
N SER A 162 -3.30 -8.62 -18.54
CA SER A 162 -3.21 -7.84 -19.78
C SER A 162 -2.83 -8.73 -20.97
N LYS A 163 -1.92 -9.70 -20.77
CA LYS A 163 -1.57 -10.69 -21.81
C LYS A 163 -2.72 -11.62 -22.16
N LEU A 164 -3.63 -11.88 -21.23
CA LEU A 164 -4.85 -12.66 -21.45
C LEU A 164 -6.02 -11.82 -22.00
N GLY A 165 -5.85 -10.50 -22.13
CA GLY A 165 -6.90 -9.60 -22.60
C GLY A 165 -8.02 -9.36 -21.58
N ILE A 166 -7.79 -9.68 -20.30
CA ILE A 166 -8.79 -9.52 -19.24
C ILE A 166 -8.59 -8.15 -18.58
N PRO A 167 -9.58 -7.24 -18.63
CA PRO A 167 -9.50 -5.97 -17.91
C PRO A 167 -9.61 -6.22 -16.41
N ILE A 168 -8.56 -5.87 -15.66
CA ILE A 168 -8.52 -6.00 -14.20
C ILE A 168 -8.28 -4.65 -13.53
N SER A 169 -8.81 -4.51 -12.31
CA SER A 169 -8.53 -3.34 -11.47
C SER A 169 -7.15 -3.44 -10.83
N THR A 170 -6.29 -2.46 -11.09
CA THR A 170 -4.95 -2.35 -10.49
C THR A 170 -5.04 -2.16 -8.97
N THR A 171 -6.07 -1.49 -8.46
CA THR A 171 -6.30 -1.30 -7.01
C THR A 171 -6.54 -2.62 -6.31
N HIS A 172 -7.35 -3.51 -6.89
CA HIS A 172 -7.58 -4.85 -6.35
C HIS A 172 -6.29 -5.68 -6.35
N CYS A 173 -5.48 -5.55 -7.39
CA CYS A 173 -4.18 -6.25 -7.48
C CYS A 173 -3.21 -5.77 -6.40
N LYS A 174 -3.12 -4.45 -6.17
CA LYS A 174 -2.28 -3.85 -5.13
C LYS A 174 -2.73 -4.26 -3.73
N VAL A 175 -4.01 -4.07 -3.40
CA VAL A 175 -4.55 -4.45 -2.06
C VAL A 175 -4.44 -5.96 -1.83
N GLY A 176 -4.75 -6.78 -2.84
CA GLY A 176 -4.58 -8.23 -2.77
C GLY A 176 -3.13 -8.64 -2.51
N SER A 177 -2.17 -7.97 -3.16
CA SER A 177 -0.73 -8.20 -2.93
C SER A 177 -0.30 -7.79 -1.52
N VAL A 178 -0.79 -6.67 -0.98
CA VAL A 178 -0.54 -6.25 0.42
C VAL A 178 -1.03 -7.30 1.40
N VAL A 179 -2.28 -7.76 1.25
CA VAL A 179 -2.89 -8.77 2.12
C VAL A 179 -2.12 -10.09 2.03
N PHE A 180 -1.72 -10.49 0.83
CA PHE A 180 -0.95 -11.72 0.62
C PHE A 180 0.43 -11.66 1.31
N VAL A 181 1.17 -10.56 1.15
CA VAL A 181 2.47 -10.37 1.81
C VAL A 181 2.32 -10.30 3.34
N GLY A 182 1.29 -9.63 3.85
CA GLY A 182 0.98 -9.60 5.28
C GLY A 182 0.66 -10.98 5.84
N PHE A 183 -0.15 -11.76 5.11
CA PHE A 183 -0.51 -13.13 5.46
C PHE A 183 0.69 -14.07 5.51
N LEU A 184 1.64 -13.94 4.57
CA LEU A 184 2.87 -14.73 4.53
C LEU A 184 3.83 -14.44 5.70
N ARG A 185 3.84 -13.21 6.23
CA ARG A 185 4.68 -12.84 7.38
C ARG A 185 4.10 -13.38 8.68
N GLU A 186 2.85 -13.02 8.99
CA GLU A 186 2.09 -13.59 10.11
C GLU A 186 0.60 -13.27 9.91
N LYS A 187 -0.30 -14.26 10.03
CA LYS A 187 -1.76 -14.05 9.84
C LYS A 187 -2.36 -12.96 10.76
N ARG A 188 -1.68 -12.65 11.87
CA ARG A 188 -2.08 -11.60 12.83
C ARG A 188 -1.64 -10.19 12.40
N ASN A 189 -0.74 -10.05 11.43
CA ASN A 189 -0.29 -8.76 10.90
C ASN A 189 -1.29 -8.11 9.92
N VAL A 190 -2.33 -8.84 9.51
CA VAL A 190 -3.38 -8.29 8.64
C VAL A 190 -4.57 -7.85 9.49
N ASN A 191 -4.94 -6.59 9.40
CA ASN A 191 -6.16 -6.09 10.02
C ASN A 191 -7.38 -6.41 9.14
N TRP A 192 -8.08 -7.48 9.49
CA TRP A 192 -9.26 -7.96 8.76
C TRP A 192 -10.46 -7.00 8.84
N TYR A 193 -10.54 -6.15 9.88
CA TYR A 193 -11.59 -5.14 9.98
C TYR A 193 -11.41 -4.07 8.91
N THR A 194 -10.20 -3.49 8.81
CA THR A 194 -9.87 -2.51 7.76
C THR A 194 -10.06 -3.10 6.36
N PHE A 195 -9.61 -4.35 6.15
CA PHE A 195 -9.79 -5.02 4.86
C PHE A 195 -11.27 -5.15 4.47
N ARG A 196 -12.13 -5.55 5.42
CA ARG A 196 -13.57 -5.64 5.20
C ARG A 196 -14.16 -4.28 4.88
N ASP A 197 -13.76 -3.22 5.58
CA ASP A 197 -14.28 -1.88 5.35
C ASP A 197 -13.89 -1.37 3.95
N ILE A 198 -12.66 -1.64 3.50
CA ILE A 198 -12.22 -1.37 2.11
C ILE A 198 -13.09 -2.13 1.10
N PHE A 199 -13.33 -3.43 1.34
CA PHE A 199 -14.16 -4.25 0.47
C PHE A 199 -15.61 -3.75 0.40
N LEU A 200 -16.19 -3.38 1.55
CA LEU A 200 -17.53 -2.79 1.61
C LEU A 200 -17.59 -1.47 0.86
N CYS A 201 -16.57 -0.62 0.97
CA CYS A 201 -16.48 0.62 0.19
C CYS A 201 -16.54 0.35 -1.31
N TRP A 202 -15.83 -0.65 -1.84
CA TRP A 202 -15.88 -0.97 -3.27
C TRP A 202 -17.27 -1.41 -3.74
N VAL A 203 -17.96 -2.23 -2.95
CA VAL A 203 -19.29 -2.73 -3.30
C VAL A 203 -20.35 -1.63 -3.17
N VAL A 204 -20.24 -0.77 -2.16
CA VAL A 204 -21.22 0.30 -1.88
C VAL A 204 -21.03 1.52 -2.80
N THR A 205 -19.79 1.85 -3.18
CA THR A 205 -19.52 3.01 -4.04
C THR A 205 -20.15 2.88 -5.42
N LEU A 206 -20.17 1.69 -6.02
CA LEU A 206 -20.77 1.46 -7.34
C LEU A 206 -22.28 1.79 -7.40
N PRO A 207 -23.17 1.21 -6.56
CA PRO A 207 -24.59 1.52 -6.60
C PRO A 207 -24.88 2.95 -6.16
N VAL A 208 -24.15 3.48 -5.16
CA VAL A 208 -24.39 4.84 -4.67
C VAL A 208 -24.05 5.86 -5.76
N THR A 209 -22.90 5.73 -6.43
CA THR A 209 -22.51 6.64 -7.52
C THR A 209 -23.46 6.51 -8.72
N ALA A 210 -23.88 5.29 -9.08
CA ALA A 210 -24.84 5.06 -10.14
C ALA A 210 -26.22 5.69 -9.84
N LEU A 211 -26.73 5.54 -8.62
CA LEU A 211 -28.00 6.13 -8.20
C LEU A 211 -27.96 7.65 -8.18
N ILE A 212 -26.88 8.25 -7.66
CA ILE A 212 -26.70 9.71 -7.66
C ILE A 212 -26.63 10.23 -9.10
N SER A 213 -25.86 9.57 -9.97
CA SER A 213 -25.75 9.94 -11.39
C SER A 213 -27.11 9.85 -12.10
N ALA A 214 -27.86 8.75 -11.89
CA ALA A 214 -29.18 8.56 -12.47
C ALA A 214 -30.20 9.62 -11.97
N ALA A 215 -30.18 9.93 -10.66
CA ALA A 215 -31.03 10.96 -10.07
C ALA A 215 -30.73 12.35 -10.66
N PHE A 216 -29.45 12.69 -10.80
CA PHE A 216 -29.03 13.96 -11.40
C PHE A 216 -29.46 14.06 -12.87
N ALA A 217 -29.25 13.01 -13.66
CA ALA A 217 -29.68 12.96 -15.06
C ALA A 217 -31.21 13.05 -15.21
N ALA A 218 -31.98 12.40 -14.33
CA ALA A 218 -33.43 12.49 -14.32
C ALA A 218 -33.91 13.91 -13.96
N CYS A 219 -33.26 14.57 -13.00
CA CYS A 219 -33.54 15.95 -12.63
C CYS A 219 -33.28 16.92 -13.80
N LEU A 220 -32.14 16.77 -14.49
CA LEU A 220 -31.82 17.57 -15.67
C LEU A 220 -32.82 17.36 -16.80
N ARG A 221 -33.26 16.11 -17.04
CA ARG A 221 -34.30 15.81 -18.03
C ARG A 221 -35.67 16.37 -17.69
N PHE A 222 -35.98 16.57 -16.41
CA PHE A 222 -37.25 17.17 -16.00
C PHE A 222 -37.21 18.70 -16.07
N ALA A 223 -36.02 19.29 -15.91
CA ALA A 223 -35.81 20.73 -15.92
C ALA A 223 -35.65 21.34 -17.34
N ILE A 224 -35.22 20.55 -18.32
CA ILE A 224 -35.09 20.91 -19.75
C ILE A 224 -36.37 20.49 -20.50
#